data_AF-A0A505CZW9-F1
#
_entry.id   AF-A0A505CZW9-F1
#
_cell.length_a   1.000
_cell.length_b   1.000
_cell.length_c   1.000
_cell.angle_alpha   90.00
_cell.angle_beta   90.00
_cell.angle_gamma   90.00
#
_symmetry.space_group_name_H-M   'P 1'
#
loop_
_entity.id
_entity.type
_entity.pdbx_description
1 polymer ?
#
loop_
_entity_poly.entity_id
_entity_poly.type
_entity_poly.pdbx_seq_one_letter_code
_entity_poly.pdbx_strand_id
1 'polypeptide(L)'
;MADDGFGPEAASALARRPLPDGVHVADFGIRGLDLAYRMLDGYDTVVLLDATPHGQPPGTLSVIEPDLAALPAEGTPEAHAMDPVKVLALARHLGDGGLPRVLVVGCEPEVRMNGDESDVVVGLSEPVREAVDRSVPFVESLLVDILGADATERR
;
A
#
# COMPACT_ATOMS: atom_id res chain seq x y z
N MET A 1 15.48 -7.97 -4.60
CA MET A 1 14.27 -7.44 -3.92
C MET A 1 14.46 -6.00 -3.45
N ALA A 2 15.70 -5.52 -3.28
CA ALA A 2 16.06 -4.09 -3.17
C ALA A 2 15.00 -3.22 -2.45
N ASP A 3 14.63 -2.08 -3.03
CA ASP A 3 13.71 -1.13 -2.40
C ASP A 3 12.22 -1.51 -2.56
N ASP A 4 11.90 -2.49 -3.40
CA ASP A 4 10.56 -3.10 -3.46
C ASP A 4 10.20 -3.79 -2.11
N GLY A 5 11.16 -3.95 -1.19
CA GLY A 5 10.93 -4.38 0.18
C GLY A 5 10.30 -3.33 1.12
N PHE A 6 10.09 -2.08 0.67
CA PHE A 6 9.56 -1.02 1.54
C PHE A 6 8.23 -1.39 2.21
N GLY A 7 7.25 -1.91 1.45
CA GLY A 7 5.91 -2.19 1.95
C GLY A 7 5.89 -3.13 3.17
N PRO A 8 6.48 -4.34 3.07
CA PRO A 8 6.58 -5.27 4.20
C PRO A 8 7.33 -4.70 5.41
N GLU A 9 8.43 -3.97 5.18
CA GLU A 9 9.23 -3.37 6.27
C GLU A 9 8.45 -2.25 6.99
N ALA A 10 7.75 -1.41 6.25
CA ALA A 10 6.88 -0.37 6.78
C ALA A 10 5.67 -0.95 7.54
N ALA A 11 5.01 -1.98 6.98
CA ALA A 11 3.91 -2.67 7.65
C ALA A 11 4.38 -3.33 8.95
N SER A 12 5.54 -3.98 8.92
CA SER A 12 6.19 -4.57 10.10
C SER A 12 6.53 -3.51 11.15
N ALA A 13 7.03 -2.35 10.73
CA ALA A 13 7.30 -1.22 11.63
C ALA A 13 6.03 -0.66 12.28
N LEU A 14 4.96 -0.50 11.51
CA LEU A 14 3.67 -0.02 11.99
C LEU A 14 3.01 -1.02 12.95
N ALA A 15 3.09 -2.32 12.67
CA ALA A 15 2.52 -3.37 13.53
C ALA A 15 3.18 -3.47 14.91
N ARG A 16 4.36 -2.87 15.11
CA ARG A 16 5.04 -2.77 16.43
C ARG A 16 4.54 -1.59 17.27
N ARG A 17 3.64 -0.76 16.75
CA ARG A 17 3.10 0.43 17.42
C ARG A 17 1.75 0.13 18.05
N PRO A 18 1.35 0.87 19.10
CA PRO A 18 -0.05 0.89 19.51
C PRO A 18 -0.87 1.55 18.41
N LEU A 19 -1.86 0.85 17.87
CA LEU A 19 -2.73 1.35 16.82
C LEU A 19 -4.11 1.70 17.41
N PRO A 20 -4.81 2.70 16.85
CA PRO A 20 -6.19 3.00 17.22
C PRO A 20 -7.13 1.80 17.02
N ASP A 21 -8.22 1.78 17.79
CA ASP A 21 -9.27 0.78 17.61
C ASP A 21 -9.84 0.83 16.17
N GLY A 22 -10.05 -0.34 15.57
CA GLY A 22 -10.54 -0.47 14.19
C GLY A 22 -9.43 -0.45 13.12
N VAL A 23 -8.18 -0.18 13.49
CA VAL A 23 -7.04 -0.25 12.55
C VAL A 23 -6.44 -1.66 12.57
N HIS A 24 -6.27 -2.25 11.39
CA HIS A 24 -5.67 -3.57 11.20
C HIS A 24 -4.51 -3.49 10.22
N VAL A 25 -3.35 -4.04 10.61
CA VAL A 25 -2.16 -4.10 9.75
C VAL A 25 -1.87 -5.55 9.39
N ALA A 26 -1.64 -5.82 8.12
CA ALA A 26 -1.29 -7.14 7.61
C ALA A 26 -0.34 -7.02 6.42
N ASP A 27 0.62 -7.95 6.34
CA ASP A 27 1.51 -8.08 5.19
C ASP A 27 0.95 -9.12 4.21
N PHE A 28 0.61 -8.66 3.01
CA PHE A 28 0.11 -9.52 1.95
C PHE A 28 1.22 -10.08 1.07
N GLY A 29 2.43 -9.51 1.09
CA GLY A 29 3.47 -9.83 0.11
C GLY A 29 2.87 -9.86 -1.29
N ILE A 30 3.27 -10.79 -2.15
CA ILE A 30 2.77 -10.94 -3.54
C ILE A 30 1.31 -11.48 -3.67
N ARG A 31 0.56 -11.63 -2.58
CA ARG A 31 -0.75 -12.31 -2.55
C ARG A 31 -1.91 -11.38 -2.92
N GLY A 32 -1.95 -10.95 -4.18
CA GLY A 32 -2.94 -9.98 -4.67
C GLY A 32 -4.40 -10.42 -4.52
N LEU A 33 -4.70 -11.71 -4.66
CA LEU A 33 -6.07 -12.24 -4.48
C LEU A 33 -6.54 -12.17 -3.01
N ASP A 34 -5.68 -12.56 -2.06
CA ASP A 34 -6.00 -12.47 -0.63
C ASP A 34 -6.26 -11.03 -0.20
N LEU A 35 -5.46 -10.08 -0.72
CA LEU A 35 -5.66 -8.66 -0.51
C LEU A 35 -7.02 -8.21 -1.07
N ALA A 36 -7.34 -8.58 -2.31
CA ALA A 36 -8.60 -8.22 -2.94
C ALA A 36 -9.82 -8.69 -2.11
N TYR A 37 -9.80 -9.91 -1.59
CA TYR A 37 -10.87 -10.38 -0.70
C TYR A 37 -10.87 -9.63 0.63
N ARG A 38 -9.71 -9.35 1.22
CA ARG A 38 -9.63 -8.60 2.48
C ARG A 38 -10.25 -7.21 2.35
N MET A 39 -10.08 -6.55 1.22
CA MET A 39 -10.68 -5.24 0.96
C MET A 39 -12.21 -5.26 0.97
N LEU A 40 -12.82 -6.44 0.74
CA LEU A 40 -14.27 -6.64 0.73
C LEU A 40 -14.83 -7.03 2.11
N ASP A 41 -14.00 -7.16 3.15
CA ASP A 41 -14.41 -7.55 4.51
C ASP A 41 -15.04 -6.40 5.33
N GLY A 42 -15.57 -5.37 4.65
CA GLY A 42 -16.32 -4.28 5.29
C GLY A 42 -15.46 -3.17 5.91
N TYR A 43 -14.25 -2.95 5.37
CA TYR A 43 -13.43 -1.79 5.72
C TYR A 43 -13.99 -0.51 5.11
N ASP A 44 -13.86 0.62 5.81
CA ASP A 44 -14.21 1.94 5.28
C ASP A 44 -13.08 2.50 4.39
N THR A 45 -11.83 2.32 4.83
CA THR A 45 -10.62 2.79 4.15
C THR A 45 -9.52 1.73 4.18
N VAL A 46 -8.78 1.60 3.07
CA VAL A 46 -7.59 0.74 2.93
C VAL A 46 -6.39 1.61 2.61
N VAL A 47 -5.32 1.46 3.40
CA VAL A 47 -4.03 2.12 3.17
C VAL A 47 -3.00 1.08 2.73
N LEU A 48 -2.53 1.19 1.49
CA LEU A 48 -1.50 0.32 0.91
C LEU A 48 -0.12 0.97 1.09
N LEU A 49 0.89 0.18 1.46
CA LEU A 49 2.29 0.61 1.59
C LEU A 49 3.09 -0.03 0.46
N ASP A 50 3.73 0.78 -0.39
CA ASP A 50 4.40 0.26 -1.58
C ASP A 50 5.62 1.10 -1.99
N ALA A 51 6.54 0.50 -2.74
CA ALA A 51 7.62 1.23 -3.43
C ALA A 51 7.08 1.79 -4.74
N THR A 52 6.94 3.11 -4.83
CA THR A 52 6.21 3.74 -5.94
C THR A 52 7.10 4.77 -6.64
N PRO A 53 7.68 4.43 -7.82
CA PRO A 53 8.57 5.32 -8.55
C PRO A 53 7.78 6.41 -9.29
N HIS A 54 8.06 7.66 -8.96
CA HIS A 54 7.42 8.84 -9.57
C HIS A 54 8.42 9.94 -9.92
N GLY A 55 9.72 9.63 -9.91
CA GLY A 55 10.78 10.56 -10.31
C GLY A 55 11.08 11.62 -9.26
N GLN A 56 10.73 11.36 -7.99
CA GLN A 56 11.14 12.17 -6.85
C GLN A 56 12.54 11.75 -6.35
N PRO A 57 13.13 12.46 -5.37
CA PRO A 57 14.33 11.98 -4.69
C PRO A 57 14.05 10.64 -3.96
N PRO A 58 14.97 9.66 -3.97
CA PRO A 58 14.78 8.40 -3.24
C PRO A 58 14.46 8.59 -1.76
N GLY A 59 13.60 7.72 -1.22
CA GLY A 59 13.09 7.81 0.15
C GLY A 59 12.02 8.89 0.36
N THR A 60 11.55 9.55 -0.70
CA THR A 60 10.41 10.48 -0.60
C THR A 60 9.12 9.71 -0.38
N LEU A 61 8.37 10.07 0.66
CA LEU A 61 7.05 9.51 0.93
C LEU A 61 5.96 10.35 0.26
N SER A 62 4.95 9.70 -0.30
CA SER A 62 3.79 10.35 -0.91
C SER A 62 2.49 9.61 -0.57
N VAL A 63 1.35 10.30 -0.70
CA VAL A 63 0.02 9.69 -0.64
C VAL A 63 -0.64 9.88 -1.98
N ILE A 64 -1.14 8.78 -2.53
CA ILE A 64 -1.86 8.74 -3.80
C ILE A 64 -3.24 8.16 -3.51
N GLU A 65 -4.28 8.89 -3.90
CA GLU A 65 -5.65 8.40 -3.87
C GLU A 65 -6.07 8.04 -5.30
N PRO A 66 -6.09 6.75 -5.67
CA PRO A 66 -6.46 6.34 -7.02
C PRO A 66 -7.95 6.59 -7.30
N ASP A 67 -8.24 7.07 -8.51
CA ASP A 67 -9.62 7.13 -9.02
C ASP A 67 -10.10 5.71 -9.38
N LEU A 68 -10.76 5.07 -8.41
CA LEU A 68 -11.29 3.71 -8.57
C LEU A 68 -12.40 3.61 -9.64
N ALA A 69 -13.03 4.72 -10.03
CA ALA A 69 -14.03 4.75 -11.08
C ALA A 69 -13.40 4.73 -12.48
N ALA A 70 -12.18 5.25 -12.60
CA ALA A 70 -11.40 5.24 -13.83
C ALA A 70 -10.63 3.93 -14.08
N LEU A 71 -10.56 3.03 -13.09
CA LEU A 71 -9.91 1.74 -13.24
C LEU A 71 -10.65 0.85 -14.26
N PRO A 72 -9.95 0.25 -15.24
CA PRO A 72 -10.59 -0.63 -16.21
C PRO A 72 -11.22 -1.83 -15.50
N ALA A 73 -12.48 -2.13 -15.83
CA ALA A 73 -13.19 -3.31 -15.33
C ALA A 73 -12.62 -4.63 -15.89
N GLU A 74 -11.76 -4.54 -16.91
CA GLU A 74 -11.21 -5.68 -17.63
C GLU A 74 -9.68 -5.59 -17.67
N GLY A 75 -9.05 -6.55 -17.02
CA GLY A 75 -7.62 -6.85 -17.07
C GLY A 75 -7.45 -8.24 -16.46
N THR A 76 -6.63 -9.11 -17.05
CA THR A 76 -6.41 -10.46 -16.51
C THR A 76 -5.96 -10.36 -15.06
N PRO A 77 -6.72 -10.89 -14.09
CA PRO A 77 -6.29 -10.90 -12.70
C PRO A 77 -5.04 -11.76 -12.57
N GLU A 78 -3.88 -11.12 -12.41
CA GLU A 78 -2.68 -11.83 -12.02
C GLU A 78 -2.67 -11.93 -10.49
N ALA A 79 -3.22 -13.03 -9.97
CA ALA A 79 -3.36 -13.30 -8.54
C ALA A 79 -2.03 -13.26 -7.75
N HIS A 80 -0.88 -13.27 -8.45
CA HIS A 80 0.47 -13.37 -7.89
C HIS A 80 1.35 -12.14 -8.15
N ALA A 81 0.79 -11.05 -8.71
CA ALA A 81 1.50 -9.79 -8.93
C ALA A 81 0.91 -8.70 -8.01
N MET A 82 1.73 -8.14 -7.13
CA MET A 82 1.39 -6.94 -6.35
C MET A 82 1.65 -5.69 -7.17
N ASP A 83 0.81 -5.50 -8.18
CA ASP A 83 0.58 -4.17 -8.71
C ASP A 83 -0.72 -3.68 -8.05
N PRO A 84 -0.70 -2.61 -7.23
CA PRO A 84 -1.88 -2.07 -6.59
C PRO A 84 -3.03 -1.84 -7.58
N VAL A 85 -2.73 -1.39 -8.81
CA VAL A 85 -3.75 -1.16 -9.84
C VAL A 85 -4.46 -2.46 -10.24
N LYS A 86 -3.69 -3.56 -10.42
CA LYS A 86 -4.25 -4.88 -10.76
C LYS A 86 -5.09 -5.45 -9.61
N VAL A 87 -4.65 -5.30 -8.37
CA VAL A 87 -5.39 -5.76 -7.19
C VAL A 87 -6.72 -5.01 -7.05
N LEU A 88 -6.70 -3.68 -7.24
CA LEU A 88 -7.90 -2.86 -7.18
C LEU A 88 -8.91 -3.20 -8.29
N ALA A 89 -8.44 -3.46 -9.51
CA ALA A 89 -9.29 -3.95 -10.59
C ALA A 89 -9.94 -5.32 -10.26
N LEU A 90 -9.16 -6.24 -9.67
CA LEU A 90 -9.67 -7.54 -9.21
C LEU A 90 -10.70 -7.39 -8.08
N ALA A 91 -10.43 -6.58 -7.07
CA ALA A 91 -11.35 -6.34 -5.96
C ALA A 91 -12.67 -5.73 -6.46
N ARG A 92 -12.60 -4.78 -7.42
CA ARG A 92 -13.77 -4.19 -8.07
C ARG A 92 -14.58 -5.24 -8.85
N HIS A 93 -13.91 -6.18 -9.51
CA HIS A 93 -14.58 -7.26 -10.24
C HIS A 93 -15.26 -8.26 -9.30
N LEU A 94 -14.65 -8.57 -8.16
CA LEU A 94 -15.16 -9.54 -7.19
C LEU A 94 -16.26 -8.98 -6.28
N GLY A 95 -16.26 -7.66 -6.04
CA GLY A 95 -17.23 -7.00 -5.17
C GLY A 95 -18.51 -6.59 -5.91
N ASP A 96 -19.67 -7.05 -5.44
CA ASP A 96 -20.99 -6.63 -5.92
C ASP A 96 -21.45 -5.25 -5.39
N GLY A 97 -20.63 -4.57 -4.58
CA GLY A 97 -21.09 -3.44 -3.76
C GLY A 97 -19.99 -2.51 -3.26
N GLY A 98 -19.32 -1.82 -4.17
CA GLY A 98 -18.40 -0.72 -3.86
C GLY A 98 -17.06 -1.17 -3.26
N LEU A 99 -16.00 -0.43 -3.57
CA LEU A 99 -14.71 -0.59 -2.89
C LEU A 99 -14.61 0.41 -1.73
N PRO A 100 -13.86 0.08 -0.66
CA PRO A 100 -13.49 1.08 0.33
C PRO A 100 -12.74 2.24 -0.32
N ARG A 101 -12.63 3.36 0.39
CA ARG A 101 -11.66 4.39 0.02
C ARG A 101 -10.26 3.77 0.04
N VAL A 102 -9.44 4.05 -0.98
CA VAL A 102 -8.09 3.49 -1.08
C VAL A 102 -7.08 4.62 -1.09
N LEU A 103 -6.03 4.47 -0.29
CA LEU A 103 -4.87 5.35 -0.27
C LEU A 103 -3.62 4.50 -0.45
N VAL A 104 -2.70 4.95 -1.29
CA VAL A 104 -1.37 4.35 -1.45
C VAL A 104 -0.35 5.29 -0.83
N VAL A 105 0.30 4.84 0.24
CA VAL A 105 1.46 5.49 0.84
C VAL A 105 2.69 4.91 0.14
N GLY A 106 3.20 5.68 -0.82
CA GLY A 106 4.31 5.29 -1.68
C GLY A 106 5.65 5.80 -1.17
N CYS A 107 6.70 5.00 -1.27
CA CYS A 107 8.08 5.44 -1.10
C CYS A 107 8.82 5.42 -2.43
N GLU A 108 9.47 6.52 -2.80
CA GLU A 108 10.33 6.56 -3.98
C GLU A 108 11.55 5.64 -3.78
N PRO A 109 11.79 4.66 -4.67
CA PRO A 109 12.92 3.74 -4.56
C PRO A 109 14.20 4.36 -5.14
N GLU A 110 15.36 3.97 -4.60
CA GLU A 110 16.67 4.24 -5.22
C GLU A 110 17.05 3.11 -6.19
N VAL A 111 16.85 1.86 -5.75
CA VAL A 111 17.24 0.65 -6.47
C VAL A 111 16.03 -0.22 -6.73
N ARG A 112 15.74 -0.43 -8.01
CA ARG A 112 14.77 -1.42 -8.47
C ARG A 112 15.47 -2.55 -9.22
N MET A 113 14.99 -3.76 -9.02
CA MET A 113 15.46 -4.92 -9.76
C MET A 113 14.46 -5.26 -10.83
N ASN A 114 14.89 -5.32 -12.09
CA ASN A 114 14.02 -5.67 -13.21
C ASN A 114 14.20 -7.12 -13.67
N GLY A 115 15.13 -7.86 -13.06
CA GLY A 115 15.37 -9.29 -13.33
C GLY A 115 16.46 -9.54 -14.38
N ASP A 116 17.01 -8.49 -14.97
CA ASP A 116 18.13 -8.56 -15.92
C ASP A 116 19.51 -8.52 -15.24
N GLU A 117 19.53 -8.24 -13.93
CA GLU A 117 20.76 -8.12 -13.16
C GLU A 117 21.33 -9.49 -12.77
N SER A 118 22.66 -9.63 -12.84
CA SER A 118 23.36 -10.89 -12.51
C SER A 118 23.36 -11.23 -11.02
N ASP A 119 23.23 -10.22 -10.16
CA ASP A 119 23.29 -10.34 -8.70
C ASP A 119 22.00 -9.83 -8.06
N VAL A 120 21.48 -10.59 -7.11
CA VAL A 120 20.32 -10.18 -6.32
C VAL A 120 20.75 -9.17 -5.26
N VAL A 121 20.26 -7.94 -5.36
CA VAL A 121 20.38 -6.95 -4.30
C VAL A 121 19.36 -7.27 -3.20
N VAL A 122 19.89 -7.53 -2.00
CA VAL A 122 19.13 -7.84 -0.80
C VAL A 122 19.20 -6.67 0.17
N GLY A 123 18.03 -6.31 0.70
CA GLY A 123 17.88 -5.20 1.65
C GLY A 123 17.61 -3.87 0.98
N LEU A 124 17.10 -2.95 1.79
CA LEU A 124 16.78 -1.58 1.40
C LEU A 124 18.05 -0.75 1.25
N SER A 125 18.05 0.15 0.27
CA SER A 125 18.96 1.29 0.19
C SER A 125 18.86 2.15 1.46
N GLU A 126 19.90 2.95 1.72
CA GLU A 126 19.92 3.88 2.86
C GLU A 126 18.71 4.83 2.87
N PRO A 127 18.37 5.57 1.78
CA PRO A 127 17.24 6.50 1.81
C PRO A 127 15.89 5.81 2.04
N VAL A 128 15.69 4.60 1.51
CA VAL A 128 14.43 3.85 1.70
C VAL A 128 14.36 3.22 3.09
N ARG A 129 15.49 2.77 3.63
CA ARG A 129 15.55 2.32 5.03
C ARG A 129 15.18 3.44 6.00
N GLU A 130 15.69 4.65 5.79
CA GLU A 130 15.29 5.82 6.58
C GLU A 130 13.83 6.21 6.36
N ALA A 131 13.30 5.97 5.16
CA ALA A 131 11.89 6.20 4.86
C ALA A 131 10.96 5.25 5.62
N VAL A 132 11.37 4.01 5.91
CA VAL A 132 10.60 3.07 6.77
C VAL A 132 10.36 3.66 8.16
N ASP A 133 11.38 4.25 8.77
CA ASP A 133 11.22 4.87 10.08
C ASP A 133 10.33 6.13 10.03
N ARG A 134 10.43 6.90 8.94
CA ARG A 134 9.59 8.08 8.70
C ARG A 134 8.15 7.73 8.31
N SER A 135 7.89 6.55 7.74
CA SER A 135 6.56 6.16 7.29
C SER A 135 5.63 5.88 8.45
N VAL A 136 6.15 5.43 9.61
CA VAL A 136 5.33 5.16 10.80
C VAL A 136 4.59 6.42 11.28
N PRO A 137 5.25 7.53 11.67
CA PRO A 137 4.54 8.74 12.10
C PRO A 137 3.72 9.37 10.97
N PHE A 138 4.14 9.19 9.72
CA PHE A 138 3.38 9.66 8.56
C PHE A 138 2.03 8.95 8.42
N VAL A 139 2.02 7.62 8.51
CA VAL A 139 0.79 6.81 8.47
C VAL A 139 -0.04 7.03 9.74
N GLU A 140 0.58 7.13 10.93
CA GLU A 140 -0.14 7.46 12.16
C GLU A 140 -0.91 8.78 12.03
N SER A 141 -0.29 9.82 11.44
CA SER A 141 -0.98 11.09 11.17
C SER A 141 -2.15 10.92 10.19
N LEU A 142 -1.95 10.16 9.11
CA LEU A 142 -2.99 9.91 8.12
C LEU A 142 -4.19 9.16 8.73
N LEU A 143 -3.93 8.19 9.61
CA LEU A 143 -4.99 7.44 10.31
C LEU A 143 -5.81 8.34 11.23
N VAL A 144 -5.18 9.32 11.90
CA VAL A 144 -5.91 10.30 12.74
C VAL A 144 -6.88 11.12 11.88
N ASP A 145 -6.44 11.57 10.71
CA ASP A 145 -7.28 12.36 9.80
C ASP A 145 -8.45 11.54 9.25
N ILE A 146 -8.21 10.28 8.86
CA ILE A 146 -9.24 9.35 8.38
C ILE A 146 -10.30 9.11 9.47
N LEU A 147 -9.87 8.68 10.65
CA LEU A 147 -10.78 8.35 11.75
C LEU A 147 -11.56 9.58 12.26
N GLY A 148 -10.97 10.78 12.16
CA GLY A 148 -11.63 12.04 12.47
C GLY A 148 -12.70 12.45 11.44
N ALA A 149 -12.44 12.21 10.15
CA ALA A 149 -13.40 12.45 9.08
C ALA A 149 -14.61 11.51 9.18
N ASP A 150 -14.37 10.21 9.39
CA ASP A 150 -15.41 9.19 9.52
C ASP A 150 -16.34 9.45 10.72
N ALA A 151 -15.80 9.99 11.82
CA ALA A 151 -16.59 10.37 12.99
C ALA A 151 -17.53 11.56 12.72
N THR A 152 -17.20 12.40 11.75
CA THR A 152 -17.99 13.59 11.36
C THR A 152 -19.09 13.21 10.37
N GLU A 153 -18.84 12.28 9.44
CA GLU A 153 -19.82 11.83 8.44
C GLU A 153 -20.93 10.93 9.02
N ARG A 154 -20.69 10.30 10.18
CA ARG A 154 -21.67 9.46 10.90
C ARG A 154 -22.55 10.22 11.91
N ARG A 155 -22.49 11.56 11.97
CA ARG A 155 -23.26 12.41 12.90
C ARG A 155 -24.42 13.13 12.21
#